data_AF-A0A6G1S9Z7-F1
#
_entry.id   AF-A0A6G1S9Z7-F1
#
_cell.length_a   1.000
_cell.length_b   1.000
_cell.length_c   1.000
_cell.angle_alpha   90.00
_cell.angle_beta   90.00
_cell.angle_gamma   90.00
#
_symmetry.space_group_name_H-M   'P 1'
#
loop_
_entity.id
_entity.type
_entity.pdbx_description
1 polymer ?
#
loop_
_entity_poly.entity_id
_entity_poly.type
_entity_poly.pdbx_seq_one_letter_code
_entity_poly.pdbx_strand_id
1 'polypeptide(L)'
;MPGFLGSERHFNSRYTKPILQSREHKCSSRELEAGALAMESLHRQVLPFILRRLKDDVLDDLPPKIMQDYYCELSPLQSKLYEDFTQGKLCNDVTKKSIDQLSSSDVSVDIRTSSKSHVFQALQYLKNVCNHPKLVLKPKHSQYNQIKKYLESERSTLDDINHSSKLRALKQLLIDCGIGIGEEPQQAPLPQQQAATLELESVVNQHRALIFCQLRSMVDIIENDLFKRHLPNITYLRLDGSVPVNQRQSIVSRFNNDPSIDVLLLTTQIGGLGLNLTGADTVIFVEHDWNPSRDLQAMDRAHRIGQKKVVNVYRLITRDTLEEKIMGLQKFKTMVSSTVINQDNTGLNSMNVEQLLDLFEASGDDNCKPTRVVSGKQSAADLLPELWDQQQYETEYNLDTFVSSLKN
;
A
#
# COMPACT_ATOMS: atom_id res chain seq x y z
N MET A 1 15.89 -18.39 22.19
CA MET A 1 16.22 -19.57 23.02
C MET A 1 16.35 -20.80 22.12
N PRO A 2 17.57 -21.16 21.70
CA PRO A 2 17.79 -22.34 20.86
C PRO A 2 17.28 -23.61 21.58
N GLY A 3 16.46 -24.41 20.90
CA GLY A 3 15.95 -25.69 21.42
C GLY A 3 14.66 -25.65 22.23
N PHE A 4 14.09 -24.47 22.53
CA PHE A 4 12.85 -24.35 23.33
C PHE A 4 11.64 -25.07 22.70
N LEU A 5 11.52 -25.01 21.37
CA LEU A 5 10.48 -25.70 20.60
C LEU A 5 10.98 -27.03 19.97
N GLY A 6 12.17 -27.49 20.35
CA GLY A 6 12.83 -28.66 19.77
C GLY A 6 13.44 -28.40 18.38
N SER A 7 13.68 -29.48 17.63
CA SER A 7 14.17 -29.37 16.25
C SER A 7 13.03 -29.07 15.27
N GLU A 8 13.36 -28.48 14.12
CA GLU A 8 12.39 -28.14 13.07
C GLU A 8 11.47 -29.33 12.69
N ARG A 9 12.02 -30.55 12.62
CA ARG A 9 11.24 -31.76 12.35
C ARG A 9 10.22 -32.07 13.46
N HIS A 10 10.61 -31.91 14.72
CA HIS A 10 9.70 -32.10 15.85
C HIS A 10 8.63 -31.01 15.88
N PHE A 11 9.00 -29.76 15.64
CA PHE A 11 8.07 -28.63 15.56
C PHE A 11 7.04 -28.86 14.45
N ASN A 12 7.50 -29.24 13.26
CA ASN A 12 6.64 -29.48 12.11
C ASN A 12 5.68 -30.64 12.33
N SER A 13 6.12 -31.73 12.98
CA SER A 13 5.24 -32.86 13.29
C SER A 13 4.23 -32.55 14.38
N ARG A 14 4.60 -31.75 15.38
CA ARG A 14 3.79 -31.51 16.58
C ARG A 14 2.80 -30.36 16.42
N TYR A 15 3.18 -29.31 15.70
CA TYR A 15 2.39 -28.08 15.57
C TYR A 15 2.00 -27.82 14.12
N THR A 16 2.96 -27.71 13.21
CA THR A 16 2.69 -27.29 11.81
C THR A 16 1.72 -28.23 11.09
N LYS A 17 1.94 -29.55 11.11
CA LYS A 17 1.10 -30.52 10.38
C LYS A 17 -0.35 -30.54 10.91
N PRO A 18 -0.61 -30.72 12.22
CA PRO A 18 -1.98 -30.68 12.75
C PRO A 18 -2.71 -29.37 12.46
N ILE A 19 -2.02 -28.23 12.58
CA ILE A 19 -2.62 -26.92 12.32
C ILE A 19 -2.99 -26.77 10.83
N LEU A 20 -2.10 -27.16 9.91
CA LEU A 20 -2.40 -27.10 8.48
C LEU A 20 -3.54 -28.04 8.09
N GLN A 21 -3.54 -29.27 8.60
CA GLN A 21 -4.62 -30.24 8.36
C GLN A 21 -5.97 -29.75 8.87
N SER A 22 -5.99 -29.09 10.04
CA SER A 22 -7.21 -28.48 10.58
C SER A 22 -7.80 -27.36 9.72
N ARG A 23 -7.00 -26.78 8.80
CA ARG A 23 -7.41 -25.68 7.91
C ARG A 23 -7.80 -26.16 6.51
N GLU A 24 -7.65 -27.46 6.22
CA GLU A 24 -8.09 -28.01 4.93
C GLU A 24 -9.62 -28.15 4.88
N HIS A 25 -10.21 -27.88 3.72
CA HIS A 25 -11.68 -27.93 3.52
C HIS A 25 -12.29 -29.33 3.78
N LYS A 26 -11.49 -30.41 3.77
CA LYS A 26 -11.95 -31.80 3.99
C LYS A 26 -11.53 -32.35 5.36
N CYS A 27 -11.59 -31.51 6.39
CA CYS A 27 -11.14 -31.86 7.73
C CYS A 27 -12.16 -32.72 8.50
N SER A 28 -11.68 -33.78 9.17
CA SER A 28 -12.48 -34.55 10.12
C SER A 28 -12.65 -33.78 11.44
N SER A 29 -13.74 -34.01 12.19
CA SER A 29 -13.94 -33.38 13.51
C SER A 29 -12.78 -33.62 14.47
N ARG A 30 -12.12 -34.79 14.36
CA ARG A 30 -10.92 -35.15 15.14
C ARG A 30 -9.70 -34.33 14.77
N GLU A 31 -9.55 -33.96 13.50
CA GLU A 31 -8.41 -33.20 12.99
C GLU A 31 -8.54 -31.71 13.33
N LEU A 32 -9.78 -31.18 13.36
CA LEU A 32 -10.07 -29.84 13.87
C LEU A 32 -9.67 -29.69 15.34
N GLU A 33 -10.09 -30.64 16.19
CA GLU A 33 -9.77 -30.64 17.61
C GLU A 33 -8.25 -30.75 17.85
N ALA A 34 -7.58 -31.65 17.11
CA ALA A 34 -6.13 -31.80 17.18
C ALA A 34 -5.37 -30.52 16.79
N GLY A 35 -5.83 -29.81 15.76
CA GLY A 35 -5.25 -28.53 15.33
C GLY A 35 -5.45 -27.42 16.37
N ALA A 36 -6.64 -27.32 16.95
CA ALA A 36 -6.95 -26.33 17.99
C ALA A 36 -6.10 -26.55 19.26
N LEU A 37 -6.00 -27.80 19.73
CA LEU A 37 -5.16 -28.16 20.88
C LEU A 37 -3.66 -27.88 20.63
N ALA A 38 -3.17 -28.18 19.42
CA ALA A 38 -1.79 -27.89 19.03
C ALA A 38 -1.52 -26.38 19.04
N MET A 39 -2.45 -25.58 18.51
CA MET A 39 -2.36 -24.12 18.47
C MET A 39 -2.37 -23.51 19.88
N GLU A 40 -3.32 -23.93 20.73
CA GLU A 40 -3.42 -23.44 22.11
C GLU A 40 -2.18 -23.81 22.94
N SER A 41 -1.69 -25.05 22.81
CA SER A 41 -0.46 -25.50 23.47
C SER A 41 0.75 -24.68 23.03
N LEU A 42 0.87 -24.37 21.73
CA LEU A 42 1.96 -23.56 21.22
C LEU A 42 1.86 -22.14 21.76
N HIS A 43 0.67 -21.53 21.69
CA HIS A 43 0.43 -20.17 22.16
C HIS A 43 0.77 -20.01 23.65
N ARG A 44 0.32 -20.94 24.50
CA ARG A 44 0.63 -20.96 25.94
C ARG A 44 2.12 -21.06 26.24
N GLN A 45 2.89 -21.80 25.41
CA GLN A 45 4.34 -21.90 25.59
C GLN A 45 5.08 -20.63 25.18
N VAL A 46 4.62 -19.92 24.15
CA VAL A 46 5.32 -18.71 23.65
C VAL A 46 4.90 -17.43 24.38
N LEU A 47 3.68 -17.37 24.91
CA LEU A 47 3.09 -16.17 25.53
C LEU A 47 3.97 -15.54 26.63
N PRO A 48 4.60 -16.29 27.55
CA PRO A 48 5.43 -15.69 28.61
C PRO A 48 6.65 -14.93 28.08
N PHE A 49 7.07 -15.21 26.84
CA PHE A 49 8.21 -14.57 26.20
C PHE A 49 7.82 -13.41 25.29
N ILE A 50 6.52 -13.18 25.07
CA ILE A 50 6.01 -12.12 24.20
C ILE A 50 5.41 -11.03 25.08
N LEU A 51 6.11 -9.89 25.17
CA LEU A 51 5.54 -8.68 25.75
C LEU A 51 4.92 -7.84 24.64
N ARG A 52 3.59 -7.80 24.60
CA ARG A 52 2.82 -6.92 23.71
C ARG A 52 2.01 -5.94 24.55
N ARG A 53 2.09 -4.65 24.22
CA ARG A 53 1.29 -3.58 24.82
C ARG A 53 0.66 -2.76 23.69
N LEU A 54 -0.60 -2.38 23.82
CA LEU A 54 -1.20 -1.41 22.89
C LEU A 54 -0.85 0.00 23.35
N LYS A 55 -0.86 0.97 22.42
CA LYS A 55 -0.63 2.37 22.77
C LYS A 55 -1.74 2.89 23.69
N ASP A 56 -2.97 2.44 23.44
CA ASP A 56 -4.16 2.79 24.20
C ASP A 56 -4.10 2.27 25.65
N ASP A 57 -3.34 1.19 25.93
CA ASP A 57 -3.15 0.66 27.29
C ASP A 57 -2.10 1.42 28.12
N VAL A 58 -1.26 2.23 27.45
CA VAL A 58 -0.05 2.82 28.05
C VAL A 58 -0.08 4.34 28.04
N LEU A 59 -0.79 4.96 27.10
CA LEU A 59 -0.73 6.39 26.83
C LEU A 59 -2.13 7.00 26.85
N ASP A 60 -2.51 7.60 27.98
CA ASP A 60 -3.78 8.32 28.12
C ASP A 60 -3.80 9.66 27.37
N ASP A 61 -2.62 10.27 27.17
CA ASP A 61 -2.46 11.62 26.60
C ASP A 61 -2.29 11.63 25.07
N LEU A 62 -2.32 10.47 24.40
CA LEU A 62 -2.08 10.41 22.96
C LEU A 62 -3.38 10.71 22.20
N PRO A 63 -3.40 11.72 21.32
CA PRO A 63 -4.61 12.04 20.57
C PRO A 63 -4.98 10.90 19.62
N PRO A 64 -6.27 10.82 19.22
CA PRO A 64 -6.73 9.75 18.34
C PRO A 64 -6.04 9.81 16.97
N LYS A 65 -5.95 8.65 16.34
CA LYS A 65 -5.49 8.47 14.97
C LYS A 65 -6.69 8.12 14.10
N ILE A 66 -7.00 8.97 13.12
CA ILE A 66 -8.12 8.78 12.20
C ILE A 66 -7.55 8.30 10.87
N MET A 67 -8.00 7.15 10.37
CA MET A 67 -7.60 6.61 9.06
C MET A 67 -8.75 6.75 8.07
N GLN A 68 -8.48 7.35 6.92
CA GLN A 68 -9.44 7.61 5.85
C GLN A 68 -8.90 7.12 4.51
N ASP A 69 -9.74 6.36 3.80
CA ASP A 69 -9.45 5.87 2.46
C ASP A 69 -10.01 6.87 1.44
N TYR A 70 -9.12 7.48 0.66
CA TYR A 70 -9.46 8.46 -0.36
C TYR A 70 -9.39 7.80 -1.73
N TYR A 71 -10.56 7.57 -2.33
CA TYR A 71 -10.70 6.85 -3.58
C TYR A 71 -10.58 7.77 -4.80
N CYS A 72 -9.80 7.33 -5.78
CA CYS A 72 -9.53 8.05 -7.03
C CYS A 72 -9.95 7.19 -8.23
N GLU A 73 -10.49 7.80 -9.28
CA GLU A 73 -10.80 7.12 -10.54
C GLU A 73 -9.62 7.23 -11.51
N LEU A 74 -9.33 6.17 -12.26
CA LEU A 74 -8.24 6.16 -13.24
C LEU A 74 -8.44 7.24 -14.32
N SER A 75 -7.35 7.88 -14.75
CA SER A 75 -7.40 8.78 -15.90
C SER A 75 -7.63 7.99 -17.21
N PRO A 76 -8.17 8.62 -18.27
CA PRO A 76 -8.39 7.94 -19.55
C PRO A 76 -7.13 7.27 -20.10
N LEU A 77 -5.97 7.91 -19.92
CA LEU A 77 -4.69 7.36 -20.33
C LEU A 77 -4.27 6.16 -19.45
N GLN A 78 -4.48 6.24 -18.14
CA GLN A 78 -4.20 5.15 -17.22
C GLN A 78 -5.10 3.94 -17.50
N SER A 79 -6.40 4.15 -17.70
CA SER A 79 -7.36 3.09 -18.03
C SER A 79 -6.97 2.40 -19.33
N LYS A 80 -6.62 3.15 -20.38
CA LYS A 80 -6.15 2.56 -21.64
C LYS A 80 -4.90 1.70 -21.48
N LEU A 81 -3.92 2.17 -20.70
CA LEU A 81 -2.70 1.40 -20.42
C LEU A 81 -2.97 0.16 -19.56
N TYR A 82 -3.90 0.27 -18.62
CA TYR A 82 -4.29 -0.82 -17.73
C TYR A 82 -5.10 -1.89 -18.48
N GLU A 83 -6.06 -1.48 -19.31
CA GLU A 83 -6.83 -2.35 -20.20
C GLU A 83 -5.94 -3.02 -21.24
N ASP A 84 -5.05 -2.29 -21.89
CA ASP A 84 -4.14 -2.89 -22.88
C ASP A 84 -3.22 -3.94 -22.23
N PHE A 85 -2.74 -3.70 -21.02
CA PHE A 85 -1.93 -4.68 -20.31
C PHE A 85 -2.74 -5.91 -19.85
N THR A 86 -3.99 -5.71 -19.43
CA THR A 86 -4.87 -6.79 -18.96
C THR A 86 -5.45 -7.62 -20.11
N GLN A 87 -5.81 -6.98 -21.23
CA GLN A 87 -6.35 -7.60 -22.44
C GLN A 87 -5.24 -8.14 -23.37
N GLY A 88 -4.12 -7.43 -23.45
CA GLY A 88 -3.00 -7.72 -24.34
C GLY A 88 -2.17 -8.90 -23.87
N LYS A 89 -2.65 -10.12 -24.12
CA LYS A 89 -1.96 -11.44 -24.17
C LYS A 89 -0.96 -11.83 -23.07
N LEU A 90 -0.62 -10.98 -22.11
CA LEU A 90 0.36 -11.25 -21.06
C LEU A 90 -0.25 -12.03 -19.90
N CYS A 91 -1.52 -11.75 -19.57
CA CYS A 91 -2.25 -12.45 -18.51
C CYS A 91 -2.93 -13.75 -18.99
N ASN A 92 -2.76 -14.16 -20.24
CA ASN A 92 -3.25 -15.47 -20.71
C ASN A 92 -2.11 -16.42 -21.06
N ASP A 93 -0.99 -15.94 -21.60
CA ASP A 93 0.16 -16.82 -21.89
C ASP A 93 1.14 -16.94 -20.73
N VAL A 94 1.49 -15.85 -20.03
CA VAL A 94 2.52 -15.89 -18.97
C VAL A 94 1.96 -16.43 -17.66
N THR A 95 0.81 -15.92 -17.20
CA THR A 95 0.20 -16.39 -15.94
C THR A 95 -0.32 -17.82 -16.04
N LYS A 96 -1.00 -18.24 -17.12
CA LYS A 96 -1.45 -19.64 -17.24
C LYS A 96 -0.26 -20.60 -17.37
N LYS A 97 0.74 -20.32 -18.22
CA LYS A 97 1.92 -21.20 -18.35
C LYS A 97 2.74 -21.24 -17.05
N SER A 98 2.91 -20.12 -16.36
CA SER A 98 3.63 -20.08 -15.08
C SER A 98 2.85 -20.75 -13.94
N ILE A 99 1.53 -20.55 -13.85
CA ILE A 99 0.67 -21.19 -12.83
C ILE A 99 0.54 -22.71 -13.08
N ASP A 100 0.38 -23.14 -14.33
CA ASP A 100 0.36 -24.56 -14.69
C ASP A 100 1.71 -25.24 -14.37
N GLN A 101 2.83 -24.55 -14.62
CA GLN A 101 4.17 -25.02 -14.24
C GLN A 101 4.44 -25.02 -12.73
N LEU A 102 3.83 -24.10 -11.97
CA LEU A 102 3.91 -24.05 -10.50
C LEU A 102 3.10 -25.19 -9.85
N SER A 103 1.99 -25.59 -10.45
CA SER A 103 1.11 -26.66 -9.95
C SER A 103 1.62 -28.08 -10.23
N SER A 104 2.69 -28.20 -11.03
CA SER A 104 3.36 -29.42 -11.43
C SER A 104 4.61 -29.64 -10.57
N SER A 105 4.62 -30.72 -9.78
CA SER A 105 5.68 -30.99 -8.79
C SER A 105 7.07 -31.26 -9.38
N ASP A 106 7.17 -31.61 -10.67
CA ASP A 106 8.39 -32.13 -11.31
C ASP A 106 9.32 -31.08 -11.95
N VAL A 107 9.05 -29.78 -11.79
CA VAL A 107 9.87 -28.72 -12.41
C VAL A 107 11.04 -28.32 -11.51
N SER A 108 12.23 -28.11 -12.09
CA SER A 108 13.44 -27.66 -11.38
C SER A 108 13.22 -26.33 -10.64
N VAL A 109 13.93 -26.14 -9.52
CA VAL A 109 13.79 -24.97 -8.62
C VAL A 109 13.99 -23.65 -9.38
N ASP A 110 14.94 -23.59 -10.32
CA ASP A 110 15.29 -22.38 -11.07
C ASP A 110 14.18 -21.86 -12.00
N ILE A 111 13.37 -22.75 -12.58
CA ILE A 111 12.26 -22.36 -13.46
C ILE A 111 11.10 -21.79 -12.63
N ARG A 112 10.87 -22.32 -11.42
CA ARG A 112 9.87 -21.76 -10.48
C ARG A 112 10.25 -20.36 -10.05
N THR A 113 11.52 -20.05 -9.79
CA THR A 113 11.98 -18.69 -9.44
C THR A 113 11.82 -17.70 -10.58
N SER A 114 12.11 -18.12 -11.83
CA SER A 114 11.97 -17.26 -13.02
C SER A 114 10.51 -16.88 -13.30
N SER A 115 9.60 -17.85 -13.26
CA SER A 115 8.16 -17.63 -13.42
C SER A 115 7.55 -16.70 -12.35
N LYS A 116 8.01 -16.81 -11.09
CA LYS A 116 7.60 -15.91 -10.01
C LYS A 116 8.04 -14.46 -10.27
N SER A 117 9.23 -14.26 -10.83
CA SER A 117 9.75 -12.94 -11.20
C SER A 117 8.90 -12.24 -12.26
N HIS A 118 8.39 -12.97 -13.25
CA HIS A 118 7.55 -12.38 -14.31
C HIS A 118 6.17 -11.92 -13.83
N VAL A 119 5.50 -12.70 -12.97
CA VAL A 119 4.23 -12.29 -12.35
C VAL A 119 4.43 -11.05 -11.49
N PHE A 120 5.54 -11.02 -10.74
CA PHE A 120 5.87 -9.88 -9.91
C PHE A 120 6.10 -8.60 -10.74
N GLN A 121 6.88 -8.70 -11.83
CA GLN A 121 7.11 -7.58 -12.74
C GLN A 121 5.81 -7.05 -13.36
N ALA A 122 4.85 -7.94 -13.67
CA ALA A 122 3.52 -7.56 -14.15
C ALA A 122 2.70 -6.80 -13.10
N LEU A 123 2.68 -7.27 -11.85
CA LEU A 123 2.00 -6.57 -10.75
C LEU A 123 2.63 -5.20 -10.48
N GLN A 124 3.97 -5.12 -10.55
CA GLN A 124 4.69 -3.86 -10.39
C GLN A 124 4.40 -2.88 -11.53
N TYR A 125 4.29 -3.36 -12.77
CA TYR A 125 3.86 -2.56 -13.90
C TYR A 125 2.47 -1.96 -13.64
N LEU A 126 1.50 -2.78 -13.24
CA LEU A 126 0.14 -2.32 -12.95
C LEU A 126 0.11 -1.28 -11.83
N LYS A 127 0.86 -1.50 -10.74
CA LYS A 127 1.00 -0.54 -9.64
C LYS A 127 1.57 0.79 -10.12
N ASN A 128 2.61 0.75 -10.96
CA ASN A 128 3.23 1.95 -11.51
C ASN A 128 2.27 2.73 -12.44
N VAL A 129 1.42 2.05 -13.22
CA VAL A 129 0.38 2.69 -14.04
C VAL A 129 -0.62 3.42 -13.14
N CYS A 130 -1.08 2.79 -12.05
CA CYS A 130 -2.02 3.39 -11.10
C CYS A 130 -1.46 4.65 -10.44
N ASN A 131 -0.16 4.69 -10.18
CA ASN A 131 0.52 5.88 -9.68
C ASN A 131 0.63 6.98 -10.73
N HIS A 132 1.37 6.71 -11.81
CA HIS A 132 1.62 7.69 -12.84
C HIS A 132 2.06 7.04 -14.16
N PRO A 133 1.45 7.38 -15.32
CA PRO A 133 1.84 6.83 -16.63
C PRO A 133 3.34 6.99 -16.96
N LYS A 134 3.94 8.11 -16.55
CA LYS A 134 5.38 8.42 -16.68
C LYS A 134 6.34 7.37 -16.12
N LEU A 135 5.94 6.63 -15.08
CA LEU A 135 6.78 5.60 -14.49
C LEU A 135 6.97 4.40 -15.43
N VAL A 136 6.03 4.23 -16.36
CA VAL A 136 5.93 3.07 -17.24
C VAL A 136 6.28 3.43 -18.69
N LEU A 137 5.88 4.62 -19.13
CA LEU A 137 6.08 5.14 -20.48
C LEU A 137 7.52 5.60 -20.73
N LYS A 138 8.45 4.64 -20.71
CA LYS A 138 9.84 4.87 -21.13
C LYS A 138 9.95 4.72 -22.65
N PRO A 139 10.98 5.31 -23.30
CA PRO A 139 11.18 5.19 -24.75
C PRO A 139 11.24 3.75 -25.30
N LYS A 140 11.52 2.77 -24.44
CA LYS A 140 11.57 1.34 -24.77
C LYS A 140 10.18 0.67 -24.85
N HIS A 141 9.13 1.33 -24.39
CA HIS A 141 7.77 0.77 -24.32
C HIS A 141 7.15 0.60 -25.72
N SER A 142 6.46 -0.52 -25.95
CA SER A 142 5.84 -0.86 -27.25
C SER A 142 4.84 0.22 -27.71
N GLN A 143 4.04 0.73 -26.78
CA GLN A 143 3.00 1.74 -27.06
C GLN A 143 3.48 3.19 -26.95
N TYR A 144 4.77 3.44 -26.69
CA TYR A 144 5.30 4.80 -26.48
C TYR A 144 4.95 5.74 -27.65
N ASN A 145 5.10 5.26 -28.88
CA ASN A 145 4.83 6.05 -30.09
C ASN A 145 3.35 6.35 -30.29
N GLN A 146 2.45 5.43 -29.90
CA GLN A 146 1.00 5.64 -30.03
C GLN A 146 0.51 6.66 -29.01
N ILE A 147 0.99 6.55 -27.77
CA ILE A 147 0.62 7.44 -26.68
C ILE A 147 1.22 8.83 -26.89
N LYS A 148 2.44 8.93 -27.43
CA LYS A 148 3.02 10.22 -27.78
C LYS A 148 2.18 10.97 -28.82
N LYS A 149 1.68 10.28 -29.85
CA LYS A 149 0.75 10.87 -30.84
C LYS A 149 -0.57 11.30 -30.21
N TYR A 150 -1.10 10.51 -29.28
CA TYR A 150 -2.30 10.86 -28.52
C TYR A 150 -2.09 12.13 -27.68
N LEU A 151 -0.98 12.22 -26.96
CA LEU A 151 -0.61 13.40 -26.18
C LEU A 151 -0.42 14.65 -27.07
N GLU A 152 0.21 14.49 -28.24
CA GLU A 152 0.32 15.57 -29.24
C GLU A 152 -1.05 16.04 -29.74
N SER A 153 -2.01 15.12 -29.93
CA SER A 153 -3.37 15.47 -30.35
C SER A 153 -4.16 16.24 -29.28
N GLU A 154 -3.94 15.90 -28.00
CA GLU A 154 -4.55 16.60 -26.86
C GLU A 154 -3.79 17.86 -26.44
N ARG A 155 -2.65 18.17 -27.07
CA ARG A 155 -1.72 19.24 -26.66
C ARG A 155 -1.32 19.15 -25.18
N SER A 156 -1.28 17.96 -24.62
CA SER A 156 -0.91 17.72 -23.23
C SER A 156 0.49 17.11 -23.15
N THR A 157 1.21 17.44 -22.09
CA THR A 157 2.51 16.80 -21.80
C THR A 157 2.32 15.64 -20.85
N LEU A 158 3.20 14.65 -20.93
CA LEU A 158 3.20 13.51 -20.01
C LEU A 158 3.49 13.89 -18.54
N ASP A 159 3.95 15.11 -18.29
CA ASP A 159 4.14 15.70 -16.95
C ASP A 159 2.87 16.38 -16.41
N ASP A 160 1.79 16.42 -17.19
CA ASP A 160 0.56 17.09 -16.77
C ASP A 160 -0.16 16.27 -15.68
N ILE A 161 -0.65 16.96 -14.65
CA ILE A 161 -1.34 16.35 -13.51
C ILE A 161 -2.59 15.60 -13.96
N ASN A 162 -3.24 16.05 -15.03
CA ASN A 162 -4.49 15.46 -15.53
C ASN A 162 -4.35 13.97 -15.89
N HIS A 163 -3.13 13.52 -16.21
CA HIS A 163 -2.88 12.12 -16.57
C HIS A 163 -2.73 11.20 -15.36
N SER A 164 -2.55 11.73 -14.16
CA SER A 164 -2.49 10.95 -12.91
C SER A 164 -3.61 11.33 -11.96
N SER A 165 -4.49 10.36 -11.72
CA SER A 165 -5.58 10.50 -10.76
C SER A 165 -5.09 10.79 -9.34
N LYS A 166 -4.01 10.13 -8.92
CA LYS A 166 -3.44 10.30 -7.57
C LYS A 166 -2.81 11.67 -7.35
N LEU A 167 -2.13 12.25 -8.35
CA LEU A 167 -1.59 13.59 -8.21
C LEU A 167 -2.71 14.64 -8.10
N ARG A 168 -3.78 14.47 -8.87
CA ARG A 168 -4.97 15.34 -8.76
C ARG A 168 -5.62 15.24 -7.39
N ALA A 169 -5.81 14.02 -6.88
CA ALA A 169 -6.35 13.79 -5.55
C ALA A 169 -5.44 14.34 -4.45
N LEU A 170 -4.12 14.13 -4.56
CA LEU A 170 -3.14 14.69 -3.63
C LEU A 170 -3.19 16.21 -3.60
N LYS A 171 -3.30 16.86 -4.77
CA LYS A 171 -3.46 18.31 -4.88
C LYS A 171 -4.72 18.79 -4.14
N GLN A 172 -5.86 18.14 -4.39
CA GLN A 172 -7.12 18.51 -3.75
C GLN A 172 -7.02 18.34 -2.24
N LEU A 173 -6.49 17.21 -1.78
CA LEU A 173 -6.32 16.92 -0.36
C LEU A 173 -5.40 17.93 0.35
N LEU A 174 -4.31 18.35 -0.30
CA LEU A 174 -3.43 19.38 0.25
C LEU A 174 -4.15 20.72 0.38
N ILE A 175 -4.94 21.12 -0.63
CA ILE A 175 -5.75 22.34 -0.60
C ILE A 175 -6.80 22.27 0.50
N ASP A 176 -7.50 21.14 0.64
CA ASP A 176 -8.51 20.91 1.68
C ASP A 176 -7.88 20.97 3.08
N CYS A 177 -6.62 20.57 3.22
CA CYS A 177 -5.83 20.70 4.45
C CYS A 177 -5.26 22.11 4.67
N GLY A 178 -5.48 23.05 3.76
CA GLY A 178 -4.92 24.41 3.83
C GLY A 178 -3.49 24.58 3.42
N ILE A 179 -2.90 23.55 2.84
CA ILE A 179 -1.51 23.53 2.45
C ILE A 179 -1.42 24.05 1.00
N GLY A 180 -0.70 25.14 0.81
CA GLY A 180 -0.47 25.72 -0.52
C GLY A 180 -1.59 26.61 -1.04
N ILE A 181 -2.49 27.10 -0.18
CA ILE A 181 -3.38 28.22 -0.52
C ILE A 181 -2.49 29.44 -0.71
N GLY A 182 -2.32 29.89 -1.95
CA GLY A 182 -1.84 31.24 -2.20
C GLY A 182 -2.90 32.20 -1.69
N GLU A 183 -2.50 33.17 -0.88
CA GLU A 183 -3.27 34.41 -0.78
C GLU A 183 -3.32 34.98 -2.20
N GLU A 184 -4.39 34.69 -2.95
CA GLU A 184 -4.74 35.60 -4.02
C GLU A 184 -5.09 36.93 -3.35
N PRO A 185 -4.45 38.05 -3.74
CA PRO A 185 -4.81 39.35 -3.18
C PRO A 185 -6.27 39.62 -3.56
N GLN A 186 -7.18 39.45 -2.60
CA GLN A 186 -8.55 39.91 -2.73
C GLN A 186 -8.50 41.39 -3.08
N GLN A 187 -8.82 41.71 -4.33
CA GLN A 187 -9.16 43.07 -4.71
C GLN A 187 -10.27 43.54 -3.76
N ALA A 188 -10.00 44.69 -3.12
CA ALA A 188 -10.85 45.29 -2.10
C ALA A 188 -12.35 45.26 -2.50
N PRO A 189 -13.26 44.76 -1.64
CA PRO A 189 -14.67 44.80 -1.94
C PRO A 189 -15.19 46.24 -1.82
N LEU A 190 -15.79 46.74 -2.91
CA LEU A 190 -16.65 47.92 -2.90
C LEU A 190 -17.85 47.68 -1.96
N PRO A 191 -18.32 48.70 -1.22
CA PRO A 191 -19.41 48.51 -0.26
C PRO A 191 -20.77 48.57 -0.96
N GLN A 192 -21.50 47.45 -1.06
CA GLN A 192 -22.95 47.48 -1.23
C GLN A 192 -23.67 46.17 -0.84
N GLN A 193 -24.37 46.26 0.29
CA GLN A 193 -25.71 45.73 0.61
C GLN A 193 -25.99 44.21 0.57
N GLN A 194 -25.99 43.64 1.78
CA GLN A 194 -27.01 42.74 2.37
C GLN A 194 -27.56 41.59 1.51
N ALA A 195 -26.95 40.41 1.67
CA ALA A 195 -27.67 39.16 1.80
C ALA A 195 -26.92 38.28 2.82
N ALA A 196 -27.63 37.82 3.84
CA ALA A 196 -27.10 36.93 4.87
C ALA A 196 -26.89 35.53 4.28
N THR A 197 -25.73 35.29 3.67
CA THR A 197 -25.19 33.96 3.46
C THR A 197 -24.20 33.69 4.58
N LEU A 198 -24.42 32.58 5.29
CA LEU A 198 -23.49 32.01 6.26
C LEU A 198 -22.16 31.74 5.55
N GLU A 199 -21.25 32.71 5.62
CA GLU A 199 -19.85 32.51 5.32
C GLU A 199 -19.32 31.56 6.40
N LEU A 200 -19.34 30.26 6.09
CA LEU A 200 -18.33 29.35 6.62
C LEU A 200 -17.00 29.89 6.10
N GLU A 201 -16.43 30.87 6.80
CA GLU A 201 -14.99 31.06 6.81
C GLU A 201 -14.45 29.72 7.28
N SER A 202 -13.98 28.91 6.33
CA SER A 202 -13.26 27.70 6.66
C SER A 202 -12.06 28.18 7.48
N VAL A 203 -12.14 27.97 8.78
CA VAL A 203 -10.98 28.03 9.68
C VAL A 203 -10.07 26.91 9.21
N VAL A 204 -9.36 27.17 8.12
CA VAL A 204 -8.43 26.21 7.54
C VAL A 204 -7.26 26.19 8.49
N ASN A 205 -7.34 25.27 9.45
CA ASN A 205 -6.23 24.99 10.34
C ASN A 205 -5.01 24.70 9.46
N GLN A 206 -3.94 25.47 9.64
CA GLN A 206 -2.68 25.18 8.99
C GLN A 206 -2.17 23.82 9.49
N HIS A 207 -2.38 22.80 8.66
CA HIS A 207 -1.94 21.43 8.88
C HIS A 207 -0.57 21.23 8.26
N ARG A 208 0.17 20.27 8.80
CA ARG A 208 1.51 19.90 8.33
C ARG A 208 1.48 18.44 7.90
N ALA A 209 1.89 18.18 6.66
CA ALA A 209 1.71 16.88 6.04
C ALA A 209 3.03 16.10 5.90
N LEU A 210 2.97 14.81 6.20
CA LEU A 210 3.95 13.82 5.77
C LEU A 210 3.40 13.08 4.55
N ILE A 211 4.17 13.02 3.47
CA ILE A 211 3.78 12.28 2.27
C ILE A 211 4.71 11.09 2.11
N PHE A 212 4.13 9.88 2.21
CA PHE A 212 4.82 8.62 2.06
C PHE A 212 4.67 8.09 0.63
N CYS A 213 5.82 7.83 0.00
CA CYS A 213 5.93 7.12 -1.27
C CYS A 213 6.81 5.88 -1.11
N GLN A 214 6.66 4.89 -1.99
CA GLN A 214 7.58 3.77 -2.04
C GLN A 214 8.73 4.05 -3.02
N LEU A 215 8.38 4.57 -4.19
CA LEU A 215 9.32 4.79 -5.28
C LEU A 215 9.93 6.19 -5.19
N ARG A 216 11.26 6.27 -5.27
CA ARG A 216 11.97 7.55 -5.39
C ARG A 216 11.50 8.35 -6.62
N SER A 217 11.25 7.66 -7.74
CA SER A 217 10.75 8.30 -8.95
C SER A 217 9.39 8.98 -8.74
N MET A 218 8.55 8.46 -7.85
CA MET A 218 7.27 9.10 -7.51
C MET A 218 7.48 10.36 -6.67
N VAL A 219 8.45 10.35 -5.74
CA VAL A 219 8.86 11.56 -5.00
C VAL A 219 9.34 12.64 -5.97
N ASP A 220 10.16 12.28 -6.97
CA ASP A 220 10.64 13.22 -8.00
C ASP A 220 9.48 13.81 -8.84
N ILE A 221 8.45 13.00 -9.14
CA ILE A 221 7.25 13.44 -9.85
C ILE A 221 6.45 14.43 -8.99
N ILE A 222 6.19 14.12 -7.71
CA ILE A 222 5.46 15.02 -6.81
C ILE A 222 6.22 16.35 -6.66
N GLU A 223 7.54 16.30 -6.50
CA GLU A 223 8.36 17.49 -6.36
C GLU A 223 8.31 18.40 -7.61
N ASN A 224 8.47 17.83 -8.80
CA ASN A 224 8.59 18.61 -10.04
C ASN A 224 7.23 18.95 -10.67
N ASP A 225 6.30 18.00 -10.67
CA ASP A 225 5.05 18.10 -11.42
C ASP A 225 3.92 18.67 -10.53
N LEU A 226 3.93 18.42 -9.21
CA LEU A 226 2.94 19.01 -8.28
C LEU A 226 3.43 20.31 -7.63
N PHE A 227 4.52 20.27 -6.86
CA PHE A 227 4.93 21.44 -6.06
C PHE A 227 5.44 22.59 -6.92
N LYS A 228 6.42 22.36 -7.79
CA LYS A 228 7.00 23.45 -8.61
C LYS A 228 6.02 24.09 -9.59
N ARG A 229 5.08 23.31 -10.15
CA ARG A 229 4.15 23.81 -11.19
C ARG A 229 2.83 24.33 -10.62
N HIS A 230 2.25 23.63 -9.64
CA HIS A 230 0.88 23.90 -9.20
C HIS A 230 0.76 24.46 -7.79
N LEU A 231 1.78 24.29 -6.95
CA LEU A 231 1.77 24.75 -5.55
C LEU A 231 3.12 25.39 -5.17
N PRO A 232 3.54 26.48 -5.85
CA PRO A 232 4.87 27.07 -5.67
C PRO A 232 5.10 27.66 -4.27
N ASN A 233 4.03 27.95 -3.54
CA ASN A 233 4.07 28.54 -2.21
C ASN A 233 4.31 27.51 -1.10
N ILE A 234 4.29 26.20 -1.40
CA ILE A 234 4.52 25.16 -0.41
C ILE A 234 6.00 25.09 -0.08
N THR A 235 6.29 25.16 1.21
CA THR A 235 7.61 24.83 1.73
C THR A 235 7.68 23.33 2.00
N TYR A 236 8.69 22.67 1.45
CA TYR A 236 8.85 21.24 1.64
C TYR A 236 10.30 20.83 1.92
N LEU A 237 10.43 19.72 2.64
CA LEU A 237 11.69 19.01 2.80
C LEU A 237 11.56 17.61 2.20
N ARG A 238 12.70 17.02 1.82
CA ARG A 238 12.77 15.69 1.23
C ARG A 238 13.71 14.79 2.01
N LEU A 239 13.27 13.59 2.32
CA LEU A 239 14.02 12.61 3.08
C LEU A 239 13.92 11.24 2.38
N ASP A 240 14.89 11.00 1.50
CA ASP A 240 15.00 9.82 0.65
C ASP A 240 16.28 9.02 0.92
N GLY A 241 16.40 7.83 0.32
CA GLY A 241 17.51 6.90 0.55
C GLY A 241 18.86 7.47 0.10
N SER A 242 18.84 8.46 -0.79
CA SER A 242 20.03 9.20 -1.24
C SER A 242 20.60 10.16 -0.18
N VAL A 243 19.80 10.57 0.81
CA VAL A 243 20.27 11.46 1.87
C VAL A 243 21.17 10.66 2.81
N PRO A 244 22.41 11.12 3.08
CA PRO A 244 23.33 10.41 3.96
C PRO A 244 22.79 10.38 5.40
N VAL A 245 23.07 9.28 6.11
CA VAL A 245 22.52 9.01 7.45
C VAL A 245 22.77 10.18 8.43
N ASN A 246 23.94 10.81 8.37
CA ASN A 246 24.34 11.92 9.22
C ASN A 246 23.39 13.14 9.11
N GLN A 247 22.82 13.38 7.92
CA GLN A 247 21.97 14.55 7.67
C GLN A 247 20.49 14.27 7.97
N ARG A 248 20.07 13.00 8.02
CA ARG A 248 18.65 12.62 8.21
C ARG A 248 18.10 13.18 9.52
N GLN A 249 18.85 13.07 10.61
CA GLN A 249 18.42 13.57 11.92
C GLN A 249 18.32 15.11 11.94
N SER A 250 19.20 15.80 11.21
CA SER A 250 19.17 17.27 11.10
C SER A 250 17.91 17.75 10.37
N ILE A 251 17.54 17.09 9.27
CA ILE A 251 16.31 17.38 8.51
C ILE A 251 15.07 17.16 9.38
N VAL A 252 15.02 16.04 10.12
CA VAL A 252 13.91 15.74 11.05
C VAL A 252 13.82 16.78 12.17
N SER A 253 14.96 17.15 12.75
CA SER A 253 15.00 18.18 13.81
C SER A 253 14.55 19.53 13.27
N ARG A 254 14.97 19.89 12.06
CA ARG A 254 14.51 21.10 11.37
C ARG A 254 13.01 21.08 11.15
N PHE A 255 12.45 19.98 10.64
CA PHE A 255 11.00 19.84 10.46
C PHE A 255 10.23 19.95 11.78
N ASN A 256 10.70 19.34 12.87
CA ASN A 256 10.00 19.44 14.15
C ASN A 256 10.10 20.82 14.81
N ASN A 257 11.22 21.53 14.63
CA ASN A 257 11.47 22.83 15.27
C ASN A 257 10.91 24.01 14.46
N ASP A 258 10.88 23.92 13.14
CA ASP A 258 10.50 25.00 12.25
C ASP A 258 9.05 24.78 11.75
N PRO A 259 8.07 25.55 12.24
CA PRO A 259 6.68 25.44 11.84
C PRO A 259 6.41 26.01 10.45
N SER A 260 7.37 26.74 9.86
CA SER A 260 7.20 27.31 8.52
C SER A 260 7.24 26.26 7.41
N ILE A 261 7.70 25.04 7.72
CA ILE A 261 7.76 23.93 6.76
C ILE A 261 6.45 23.16 6.78
N ASP A 262 5.73 23.20 5.68
CA ASP A 262 4.40 22.61 5.54
C ASP A 262 4.45 21.10 5.30
N VAL A 263 5.36 20.66 4.43
CA VAL A 263 5.38 19.27 3.93
C VAL A 263 6.75 18.60 4.10
N LEU A 264 6.75 17.33 4.48
CA LEU A 264 7.93 16.46 4.40
C LEU A 264 7.64 15.27 3.49
N LEU A 265 8.33 15.21 2.36
CA LEU A 265 8.35 14.07 1.44
C LEU A 265 9.32 13.02 1.95
N LEU A 266 8.88 11.76 1.96
CA LEU A 266 9.69 10.68 2.50
C LEU A 266 9.33 9.33 1.88
N THR A 267 10.30 8.42 1.86
CA THR A 267 10.06 7.05 1.42
C THR A 267 9.72 6.13 2.59
N THR A 268 8.76 5.22 2.41
CA THR A 268 8.29 4.31 3.47
C THR A 268 9.43 3.48 4.08
N GLN A 269 10.46 3.15 3.29
CA GLN A 269 11.65 2.43 3.77
C GLN A 269 12.40 3.18 4.88
N ILE A 270 12.49 4.51 4.79
CA ILE A 270 13.23 5.31 5.77
C ILE A 270 12.42 5.54 7.04
N GLY A 271 11.09 5.45 6.93
CA GLY A 271 10.19 5.38 8.09
C GLY A 271 10.51 4.23 9.04
N GLY A 272 11.16 3.16 8.56
CA GLY A 272 11.63 2.03 9.37
C GLY A 272 12.80 2.33 10.32
N LEU A 273 13.51 3.46 10.13
CA LEU A 273 14.74 3.79 10.88
C LEU A 273 14.51 4.37 12.28
N GLY A 274 13.26 4.53 12.71
CA GLY A 274 12.97 4.96 14.08
C GLY A 274 12.84 6.47 14.31
N LEU A 275 12.78 7.28 13.26
CA LEU A 275 12.70 8.75 13.32
C LEU A 275 11.43 9.25 14.04
N ASN A 276 11.51 10.41 14.70
CA ASN A 276 10.38 11.05 15.40
C ASN A 276 9.84 12.21 14.57
N LEU A 277 8.63 12.08 14.03
CA LEU A 277 8.00 13.08 13.16
C LEU A 277 6.73 13.65 13.80
N THR A 278 6.80 13.99 15.09
CA THR A 278 5.64 14.47 15.88
C THR A 278 5.19 15.87 15.50
N GLY A 279 5.96 16.61 14.69
CA GLY A 279 5.60 17.94 14.20
C GLY A 279 4.51 17.97 13.13
N ALA A 280 4.14 16.82 12.57
CA ALA A 280 3.08 16.69 11.56
C ALA A 280 1.79 16.14 12.17
N ASP A 281 0.65 16.64 11.70
CA ASP A 281 -0.69 16.16 12.08
C ASP A 281 -1.38 15.39 10.95
N THR A 282 -0.98 15.61 9.70
CA THR A 282 -1.52 14.89 8.54
C THR A 282 -0.47 13.95 7.95
N VAL A 283 -0.88 12.72 7.62
CA VAL A 283 -0.07 11.69 6.99
C VAL A 283 -0.79 11.20 5.74
N ILE A 284 -0.12 11.22 4.59
CA ILE A 284 -0.71 10.85 3.31
C ILE A 284 0.12 9.75 2.68
N PHE A 285 -0.51 8.63 2.37
CA PHE A 285 0.07 7.54 1.60
C PHE A 285 -0.38 7.65 0.14
N VAL A 286 0.60 7.94 -0.72
CA VAL A 286 0.39 7.91 -2.18
C VAL A 286 0.51 6.49 -2.71
N GLU A 287 1.39 5.69 -2.10
CA GLU A 287 1.63 4.30 -2.43
C GLU A 287 1.60 3.43 -1.18
N HIS A 288 1.05 2.23 -1.31
CA HIS A 288 0.93 1.27 -0.21
C HIS A 288 1.84 0.06 -0.37
N ASP A 289 2.30 -0.52 0.72
CA ASP A 289 3.08 -1.76 0.71
C ASP A 289 2.18 -2.99 0.62
N TRP A 290 2.72 -4.15 0.26
CA TRP A 290 1.99 -5.41 0.36
C TRP A 290 1.94 -5.92 1.82
N ASN A 291 2.85 -5.41 2.66
CA ASN A 291 2.92 -5.68 4.07
C ASN A 291 2.37 -4.49 4.89
N PRO A 292 1.20 -4.64 5.54
CA PRO A 292 0.60 -3.55 6.32
C PRO A 292 1.48 -3.08 7.48
N SER A 293 2.36 -3.93 8.00
CA SER A 293 3.24 -3.59 9.12
C SER A 293 4.24 -2.48 8.77
N ARG A 294 4.66 -2.36 7.50
CA ARG A 294 5.55 -1.28 7.06
C ARG A 294 4.84 0.07 7.09
N ASP A 295 3.60 0.11 6.59
CA ASP A 295 2.77 1.32 6.57
C ASP A 295 2.36 1.72 8.00
N LEU A 296 2.01 0.75 8.86
CA LEU A 296 1.76 0.96 10.29
C LEU A 296 2.96 1.57 11.00
N GLN A 297 4.16 1.04 10.74
CA GLN A 297 5.41 1.55 11.32
C GLN A 297 5.74 2.98 10.85
N ALA A 298 5.39 3.31 9.61
CA ALA A 298 5.53 4.64 9.04
C ALA A 298 4.58 5.65 9.71
N MET A 299 3.30 5.31 9.86
CA MET A 299 2.30 6.15 10.56
C MET A 299 2.68 6.41 12.02
N ASP A 300 3.19 5.38 12.70
CA ASP A 300 3.62 5.46 14.09
C ASP A 300 4.81 6.40 14.34
N ARG A 301 5.45 6.93 13.28
CA ARG A 301 6.45 7.99 13.39
C ARG A 301 5.84 9.34 13.73
N ALA A 302 4.64 9.61 13.22
CA ALA A 302 3.87 10.82 13.54
C ALA A 302 2.96 10.61 14.75
N HIS A 303 2.32 9.44 14.85
CA HIS A 303 1.52 9.05 16.01
C HIS A 303 2.40 8.50 17.14
N ARG A 304 3.21 9.38 17.72
CA ARG A 304 4.18 9.04 18.76
C ARG A 304 4.02 9.94 19.98
N ILE A 305 4.57 9.49 21.11
CA ILE A 305 4.60 10.26 22.36
C ILE A 305 5.15 11.67 22.09
N GLY A 306 4.47 12.70 22.60
CA GLY A 306 4.77 14.11 22.31
C GLY A 306 3.89 14.74 21.22
N GLN A 307 3.07 13.96 20.52
CA GLN A 307 2.05 14.49 19.63
C GLN A 307 0.92 15.14 20.44
N LYS A 308 0.50 16.35 20.03
CA LYS A 308 -0.58 17.12 20.68
C LYS A 308 -1.83 17.23 19.81
N LYS A 309 -1.69 17.06 18.50
CA LYS A 309 -2.80 17.16 17.53
C LYS A 309 -3.29 15.78 17.11
N VAL A 310 -4.57 15.68 16.78
CA VAL A 310 -5.17 14.49 16.16
C VAL A 310 -4.40 14.18 14.87
N VAL A 311 -4.04 12.91 14.68
CA VAL A 311 -3.30 12.49 13.50
C VAL A 311 -4.27 11.95 12.45
N ASN A 312 -4.38 12.65 11.33
CA ASN A 312 -5.18 12.23 10.20
C ASN A 312 -4.31 11.46 9.21
N VAL A 313 -4.71 10.25 8.87
CA VAL A 313 -4.04 9.40 7.90
C VAL A 313 -4.94 9.24 6.68
N TYR A 314 -4.45 9.68 5.53
CA TYR A 314 -5.11 9.52 4.24
C TYR A 314 -4.41 8.46 3.40
N ARG A 315 -5.18 7.52 2.86
CA ARG A 315 -4.69 6.50 1.93
C ARG A 315 -5.29 6.72 0.57
N LEU A 316 -4.48 7.15 -0.41
CA LEU A 316 -4.93 7.29 -1.80
C LEU A 316 -5.03 5.90 -2.44
N ILE A 317 -6.21 5.55 -2.95
CA ILE A 317 -6.46 4.23 -3.56
C ILE A 317 -7.17 4.45 -4.90
N THR A 318 -6.68 3.84 -5.98
CA THR A 318 -7.39 3.86 -7.27
C THR A 318 -8.47 2.79 -7.34
N ARG A 319 -9.71 3.18 -7.67
CA ARG A 319 -10.85 2.26 -7.83
C ARG A 319 -10.66 1.30 -9.00
N ASP A 320 -11.23 0.10 -8.89
CA ASP A 320 -11.22 -0.94 -9.93
C ASP A 320 -9.81 -1.41 -10.33
N THR A 321 -8.84 -1.25 -9.41
CA THR A 321 -7.44 -1.60 -9.68
C THR A 321 -6.90 -2.66 -8.73
N LEU A 322 -5.67 -3.09 -9.01
CA LEU A 322 -4.90 -3.94 -8.10
C LEU A 322 -4.78 -3.35 -6.68
N GLU A 323 -4.83 -2.03 -6.51
CA GLU A 323 -4.61 -1.39 -5.21
C GLU A 323 -5.72 -1.72 -4.19
N GLU A 324 -6.98 -1.79 -4.63
CA GLU A 324 -8.09 -2.21 -3.76
C GLU A 324 -7.90 -3.64 -3.27
N LYS A 325 -7.42 -4.53 -4.14
CA LYS A 325 -7.09 -5.92 -3.78
C LYS A 325 -5.94 -5.98 -2.78
N ILE A 326 -4.92 -5.13 -2.95
CA ILE A 326 -3.81 -5.01 -1.99
C ILE A 326 -4.34 -4.54 -0.63
N MET A 327 -5.24 -3.56 -0.59
CA MET A 327 -5.88 -3.10 0.65
C MET A 327 -6.72 -4.19 1.32
N GLY A 328 -7.47 -4.98 0.54
CA GLY A 328 -8.18 -6.16 1.03
C GLY A 328 -7.22 -7.16 1.69
N LEU A 329 -6.10 -7.47 1.02
CA LEU A 329 -5.04 -8.35 1.55
C LEU A 329 -4.38 -7.79 2.82
N GLN A 330 -4.13 -6.49 2.88
CA GLN A 330 -3.60 -5.85 4.08
C GLN A 330 -4.57 -5.96 5.26
N LYS A 331 -5.87 -5.68 5.03
CA LYS A 331 -6.92 -5.81 6.05
C LYS A 331 -7.01 -7.25 6.54
N PHE A 332 -7.00 -8.22 5.62
CA PHE A 332 -6.98 -9.64 5.93
C PHE A 332 -5.76 -10.04 6.78
N LYS A 333 -4.54 -9.66 6.36
CA LYS A 333 -3.31 -9.95 7.12
C LYS A 333 -3.34 -9.34 8.52
N THR A 334 -3.82 -8.11 8.64
CA THR A 334 -3.94 -7.42 9.93
C THR A 334 -4.96 -8.12 10.82
N MET A 335 -6.10 -8.52 10.26
CA MET A 335 -7.14 -9.28 10.97
C MET A 335 -6.60 -10.62 11.45
N VAL A 336 -5.99 -11.42 10.57
CA VAL A 336 -5.37 -12.71 10.93
C VAL A 336 -4.30 -12.53 12.00
N SER A 337 -3.48 -11.49 11.91
CA SER A 337 -2.49 -11.20 12.95
C SER A 337 -3.16 -10.84 14.28
N SER A 338 -4.24 -10.06 14.26
CA SER A 338 -4.97 -9.70 15.48
C SER A 338 -5.67 -10.90 16.13
N THR A 339 -6.29 -11.78 15.33
CA THR A 339 -7.00 -12.96 15.85
C THR A 339 -6.06 -13.97 16.48
N VAL A 340 -4.87 -14.17 15.91
CA VAL A 340 -3.86 -15.11 16.46
C VAL A 340 -3.30 -14.63 17.80
N ILE A 341 -3.23 -13.32 18.02
CA ILE A 341 -2.52 -12.75 19.18
C ILE A 341 -3.47 -12.33 20.32
N ASN A 342 -4.76 -12.15 20.04
CA ASN A 342 -5.73 -11.79 21.08
C ASN A 342 -5.91 -12.95 22.06
N GLN A 343 -5.85 -12.64 23.37
CA GLN A 343 -5.91 -13.61 24.45
C GLN A 343 -7.26 -14.34 24.52
N ASP A 344 -8.32 -13.72 24.00
CA ASP A 344 -9.66 -14.30 23.89
C ASP A 344 -9.83 -15.03 22.55
N ASN A 345 -9.33 -16.26 22.49
CA ASN A 345 -9.60 -17.22 21.40
C ASN A 345 -11.08 -17.64 21.29
N THR A 346 -11.99 -17.02 22.05
CA THR A 346 -13.42 -17.35 22.11
C THR A 346 -14.17 -17.01 20.81
N GLY A 347 -13.62 -16.12 19.98
CA GLY A 347 -14.19 -15.74 18.67
C GLY A 347 -13.72 -16.56 17.46
N LEU A 348 -12.76 -17.50 17.62
CA LEU A 348 -12.25 -18.29 16.49
C LEU A 348 -13.28 -19.28 15.92
N ASN A 349 -14.30 -19.64 16.70
CA ASN A 349 -15.37 -20.55 16.25
C ASN A 349 -16.48 -19.85 15.48
N SER A 350 -16.55 -18.51 15.49
CA SER A 350 -17.67 -17.76 14.90
C SER A 350 -17.36 -17.08 13.58
N MET A 351 -16.12 -17.13 13.08
CA MET A 351 -15.76 -16.50 11.82
C MET A 351 -15.20 -17.53 10.84
N ASN A 352 -16.09 -18.03 10.00
CA ASN A 352 -15.77 -19.04 9.00
C ASN A 352 -14.81 -18.41 7.97
N VAL A 353 -13.63 -19.00 7.77
CA VAL A 353 -12.60 -18.52 6.83
C VAL A 353 -13.14 -18.40 5.39
N GLU A 354 -14.19 -19.16 5.07
CA GLU A 354 -14.94 -19.07 3.81
C GLU A 354 -15.66 -17.73 3.64
N GLN A 355 -16.26 -17.15 4.70
CA GLN A 355 -16.87 -15.80 4.63
C GLN A 355 -15.82 -14.70 4.42
N LEU A 356 -14.58 -14.93 4.87
CA LEU A 356 -13.44 -14.03 4.64
C LEU A 356 -12.89 -14.13 3.22
N LEU A 357 -13.00 -15.30 2.57
CA LEU A 357 -12.65 -15.51 1.17
C LEU A 357 -13.75 -15.00 0.23
N ASP A 358 -15.03 -15.13 0.59
CA ASP A 358 -16.16 -14.53 -0.14
C ASP A 358 -16.05 -13.00 -0.19
N LEU A 359 -15.48 -12.36 0.85
CA LEU A 359 -15.21 -10.91 0.87
C LEU A 359 -14.21 -10.46 -0.21
N PHE A 360 -13.36 -11.37 -0.71
CA PHE A 360 -12.49 -11.12 -1.86
C PHE A 360 -13.21 -11.27 -3.21
N GLU A 361 -14.27 -12.07 -3.26
CA GLU A 361 -15.06 -12.29 -4.48
C GLU A 361 -16.20 -11.26 -4.63
N ALA A 362 -16.78 -10.79 -3.52
CA ALA A 362 -17.93 -9.89 -3.49
C ALA A 362 -17.66 -8.42 -3.88
N SER A 363 -16.42 -8.07 -4.22
CA SER A 363 -16.07 -6.70 -4.70
C SER A 363 -16.13 -6.57 -6.23
N GLY A 364 -16.63 -7.59 -6.94
CA GLY A 364 -16.89 -7.54 -8.38
C GLY A 364 -18.40 -7.57 -8.66
N ASP A 365 -18.92 -6.45 -9.12
CA ASP A 365 -20.32 -6.12 -9.45
C ASP A 365 -21.30 -7.27 -9.81
N ASP A 366 -22.53 -7.12 -9.29
CA ASP A 366 -23.74 -7.90 -9.53
C ASP A 366 -24.22 -7.84 -11.00
N ASN A 367 -23.67 -8.67 -11.91
CA ASN A 367 -24.44 -9.17 -13.08
C ASN A 367 -23.76 -10.23 -13.97
N CYS A 368 -22.99 -11.18 -13.43
CA CYS A 368 -22.54 -12.31 -14.23
C CYS A 368 -22.82 -13.64 -13.51
N LYS A 369 -23.72 -14.44 -14.08
CA LYS A 369 -24.08 -15.77 -13.57
C LYS A 369 -22.81 -16.61 -13.40
N PRO A 370 -22.60 -17.28 -12.24
CA PRO A 370 -21.36 -17.99 -11.99
C PRO A 370 -21.33 -19.26 -12.84
N THR A 371 -20.35 -19.34 -13.73
CA THR A 371 -20.00 -20.60 -14.38
C THR A 371 -19.03 -21.31 -13.44
N ARG A 372 -19.44 -22.44 -12.85
CA ARG A 372 -18.62 -23.26 -11.94
C ARG A 372 -17.28 -23.57 -12.60
N VAL A 373 -16.20 -22.90 -12.15
CA VAL A 373 -14.83 -23.30 -12.48
C VAL A 373 -14.39 -24.37 -11.49
N VAL A 374 -13.73 -25.37 -12.05
CA VAL A 374 -13.42 -26.67 -11.45
C VAL A 374 -12.51 -26.53 -10.22
N SER A 375 -12.94 -27.20 -9.15
CA SER A 375 -12.21 -27.52 -7.92
C SER A 375 -10.79 -28.04 -8.23
N GLY A 376 -9.77 -27.26 -7.90
CA GLY A 376 -8.38 -27.72 -7.96
C GLY A 376 -7.35 -26.68 -7.51
N LYS A 377 -6.77 -26.92 -6.33
CA LYS A 377 -5.49 -26.42 -5.78
C LYS A 377 -5.46 -24.94 -5.31
N GLN A 378 -4.92 -24.78 -4.10
CA GLN A 378 -4.43 -23.57 -3.41
C GLN A 378 -4.70 -22.23 -4.12
N SER A 379 -5.52 -21.39 -3.51
CA SER A 379 -5.81 -20.05 -4.00
C SER A 379 -4.51 -19.29 -4.20
N ALA A 380 -4.34 -18.60 -5.34
CA ALA A 380 -3.14 -17.81 -5.64
C ALA A 380 -2.81 -16.81 -4.52
N ALA A 381 -3.81 -16.40 -3.73
CA ALA A 381 -3.66 -15.54 -2.56
C ALA A 381 -2.84 -16.16 -1.42
N ASP A 382 -2.89 -17.49 -1.24
CA ASP A 382 -2.15 -18.20 -0.19
C ASP A 382 -0.66 -18.37 -0.55
N LEU A 383 -0.32 -18.30 -1.85
CA LEU A 383 1.07 -18.33 -2.32
C LEU A 383 1.73 -16.95 -2.28
N LEU A 384 0.97 -15.86 -2.28
CA LEU A 384 1.49 -14.48 -2.26
C LEU A 384 2.46 -14.19 -1.10
N PRO A 385 2.24 -14.65 0.15
CA PRO A 385 3.17 -14.42 1.24
C PRO A 385 4.53 -15.13 1.08
N GLU A 386 4.56 -16.33 0.48
CA GLU A 386 5.79 -17.09 0.17
C GLU A 386 6.50 -16.59 -1.10
N LEU A 387 5.86 -15.70 -1.87
CA LEU A 387 6.38 -15.13 -3.11
C LEU A 387 7.30 -13.93 -2.90
N TRP A 388 7.44 -13.41 -1.67
CA TRP A 388 8.17 -12.17 -1.40
C TRP A 388 9.35 -12.38 -0.46
N ASP A 389 10.51 -12.74 -1.01
CA ASP A 389 11.77 -12.71 -0.28
C ASP A 389 12.32 -11.26 -0.25
N GLN A 390 12.83 -10.80 0.90
CA GLN A 390 13.28 -9.41 1.10
C GLN A 390 14.39 -8.99 0.13
N GLN A 391 15.19 -9.95 -0.36
CA GLN A 391 16.28 -9.71 -1.32
C GLN A 391 15.77 -9.49 -2.75
N GLN A 392 14.60 -10.03 -3.10
CA GLN A 392 13.95 -9.77 -4.39
C GLN A 392 13.46 -8.33 -4.46
N TYR A 393 12.95 -7.78 -3.34
CA TYR A 393 12.60 -6.37 -3.14
C TYR A 393 13.73 -5.38 -3.45
N GLU A 394 14.99 -5.78 -3.29
CA GLU A 394 16.17 -4.92 -3.50
C GLU A 394 16.76 -5.05 -4.91
N THR A 395 16.60 -6.21 -5.55
CA THR A 395 17.02 -6.46 -6.95
C THR A 395 16.01 -5.95 -7.99
N GLU A 396 14.92 -5.35 -7.51
CA GLU A 396 13.62 -5.14 -8.17
C GLU A 396 13.45 -3.86 -9.02
N TYR A 397 14.52 -3.31 -9.58
CA TYR A 397 14.41 -2.01 -10.29
C TYR A 397 14.61 -2.05 -11.81
N ASN A 398 14.78 -3.22 -12.41
CA ASN A 398 14.97 -3.31 -13.87
C ASN A 398 13.69 -3.70 -14.63
N LEU A 399 12.62 -2.90 -14.45
CA LEU A 399 11.42 -2.97 -15.30
C LEU A 399 11.74 -2.76 -16.78
N ASP A 400 12.88 -2.16 -17.12
CA ASP A 400 13.28 -1.91 -18.50
C ASP A 400 13.47 -3.22 -19.28
N THR A 401 14.03 -4.24 -18.64
CA THR A 401 14.20 -5.57 -19.25
C THR A 401 12.84 -6.21 -19.49
N PHE A 402 11.94 -6.14 -18.50
CA PHE A 402 10.58 -6.66 -18.62
C PHE A 402 9.78 -5.94 -19.72
N VAL A 403 9.73 -4.61 -19.69
CA VAL A 403 9.06 -3.77 -20.69
C VAL A 403 9.64 -4.01 -22.08
N SER A 404 10.94 -4.27 -22.21
CA SER A 404 11.54 -4.65 -23.49
C SER A 404 11.18 -6.06 -23.95
N SER A 405 11.00 -7.00 -23.01
CA SER A 405 10.56 -8.39 -23.29
C SER A 405 9.09 -8.49 -23.69
N LEU A 406 8.28 -7.46 -23.43
CA LEU A 406 6.91 -7.34 -23.94
C LEU A 406 6.86 -7.17 -25.48
N LYS A 407 8.00 -7.05 -26.16
CA LYS A 407 8.09 -7.09 -27.62
C LYS A 407 8.14 -8.54 -28.09
N ASN A 408 6.97 -9.11 -28.36
CA ASN A 408 6.65 -9.94 -29.54
C ASN A 408 5.19 -10.39 -29.50
#